data_AF-G8QPC1-F1
#
_entry.id   AF-G8QPC1-F1
#
_cell.length_a   1.000
_cell.length_b   1.000
_cell.length_c   1.000
_cell.angle_alpha   90.00
_cell.angle_beta   90.00
_cell.angle_gamma   90.00
#
_symmetry.space_group_name_H-M   'P 1'
#
loop_
_entity.id
_entity.type
_entity.pdbx_description
1 polymer ?
#
loop_
_entity_poly.entity_id
_entity_poly.type
_entity_poly.pdbx_seq_one_letter_code
_entity_poly.pdbx_strand_id
1 'polypeptide(L)'
;MSDKPPVGKVQQKRVIDTPPAGSVQTPPPKSLAEKEMEFRQQQKIRQDKAKEAEEEAAQQKKRKDNCDAARRNLALYQSGERIARRNDAGEREILDDSQRAAEAAKAQQAVNEWCK
;
A
#
# COMPACT_ATOMS: atom_id res chain seq x y z
N MET A 1 64.24 34.49 -26.34
CA MET A 1 63.26 34.06 -25.33
C MET A 1 61.89 34.14 -25.98
N SER A 2 61.33 33.09 -26.60
CA SER A 2 60.77 31.88 -25.98
C SER A 2 59.84 32.22 -24.83
N ASP A 3 58.52 32.23 -25.06
CA ASP A 3 57.60 31.45 -24.24
C ASP A 3 56.30 31.16 -25.01
N LYS A 4 55.94 29.88 -25.04
CA LYS A 4 54.86 29.30 -25.85
C LYS A 4 53.60 29.19 -25.00
N PRO A 5 52.39 29.34 -25.56
CA PRO A 5 51.16 29.10 -24.82
C PRO A 5 51.06 27.63 -24.36
N PRO A 6 50.42 27.35 -23.22
CA PRO A 6 50.32 26.01 -22.68
C PRO A 6 49.50 25.09 -23.60
N VAL A 7 50.08 23.94 -23.89
CA VAL A 7 49.52 22.83 -24.67
C VAL A 7 48.33 22.17 -23.96
N GLY A 8 47.38 21.72 -24.77
CA GLY A 8 46.09 21.19 -24.34
C GLY A 8 46.14 19.89 -23.52
N LYS A 9 45.11 19.72 -22.69
CA LYS A 9 44.74 18.42 -22.11
C LYS A 9 43.43 17.96 -22.73
N VAL A 10 43.54 17.28 -23.88
CA VAL A 10 42.44 16.48 -24.43
C VAL A 10 42.22 15.31 -23.47
N GLN A 11 41.04 15.27 -22.86
CA GLN A 11 40.62 14.17 -21.99
C GLN A 11 40.75 12.85 -22.75
N GLN A 12 41.64 11.98 -22.27
CA GLN A 12 41.88 10.66 -22.82
C GLN A 12 40.59 9.84 -22.75
N LYS A 13 40.05 9.46 -23.91
CA LYS A 13 39.09 8.36 -24.01
C LYS A 13 39.76 7.13 -23.42
N ARG A 14 39.22 6.63 -22.29
CA ARG A 14 39.60 5.32 -21.75
C ARG A 14 39.28 4.28 -22.82
N VAL A 15 40.35 3.68 -23.36
CA VAL A 15 40.27 2.43 -24.10
C VAL A 15 39.86 1.36 -23.08
N ILE A 16 38.70 0.76 -23.29
CA ILE A 16 38.23 -0.38 -22.52
C ILE A 16 38.74 -1.60 -23.29
N ASP A 17 39.73 -2.30 -22.74
CA ASP A 17 40.21 -3.59 -23.25
C ASP A 17 39.08 -4.61 -23.17
N THR A 18 38.64 -5.10 -24.33
CA THR A 18 37.68 -6.20 -24.46
C THR A 18 38.44 -7.53 -24.60
N PRO A 19 38.17 -8.57 -23.78
CA PRO A 19 38.62 -9.93 -24.05
C PRO A 19 37.90 -10.53 -25.27
N PRO A 20 38.43 -11.59 -25.91
CA PRO A 20 37.96 -12.06 -27.20
C PRO A 20 36.55 -12.64 -27.13
N ALA A 21 35.81 -12.40 -28.20
CA ALA A 21 34.42 -12.76 -28.41
C ALA A 21 34.18 -14.27 -28.26
N GLY A 22 33.61 -14.68 -27.13
CA GLY A 22 32.62 -15.74 -27.13
C GLY A 22 31.37 -15.20 -27.80
N SER A 23 30.85 -15.92 -28.80
CA SER A 23 29.66 -15.55 -29.57
C SER A 23 28.42 -15.43 -28.68
N VAL A 24 28.24 -14.28 -28.04
CA VAL A 24 26.95 -13.88 -27.48
C VAL A 24 26.14 -13.43 -28.68
N GLN A 25 25.28 -14.32 -29.17
CA GLN A 25 24.22 -13.95 -30.11
C GLN A 25 23.41 -12.84 -29.44
N THR A 26 23.66 -11.60 -29.84
CA THR A 26 22.90 -10.45 -29.37
C THR A 26 21.54 -10.57 -30.04
N PRO A 27 20.43 -10.69 -29.30
CA PRO A 27 19.12 -10.76 -29.93
C PRO A 27 18.93 -9.52 -30.80
N PRO A 28 18.29 -9.66 -31.98
CA PRO A 28 18.08 -8.55 -32.88
C PRO A 28 17.37 -7.39 -32.13
N PRO A 29 17.70 -6.13 -32.45
CA PRO A 29 17.07 -4.98 -31.82
C PRO A 29 15.56 -5.09 -32.01
N LYS A 30 14.82 -5.04 -30.90
CA LYS A 30 13.36 -5.17 -30.89
C LYS A 30 12.73 -4.23 -31.92
N SER A 31 11.82 -4.78 -32.72
CA SER A 31 11.04 -4.02 -33.69
C SER A 31 10.21 -2.93 -32.99
N LEU A 32 9.78 -1.91 -33.75
CA LEU A 32 8.92 -0.86 -33.20
C LEU A 32 7.61 -1.43 -32.63
N ALA A 33 7.07 -2.49 -33.24
CA ALA A 33 5.88 -3.19 -32.78
C ALA A 33 6.11 -3.89 -31.42
N GLU A 34 7.27 -4.52 -31.22
CA GLU A 34 7.63 -5.16 -29.94
C GLU A 34 7.80 -4.12 -28.82
N LYS A 35 8.42 -2.97 -29.11
CA LYS A 35 8.54 -1.87 -28.12
C LYS A 35 7.19 -1.27 -27.74
N GLU A 36 6.27 -1.12 -28.69
CA GLU A 36 4.91 -0.63 -28.43
C GLU A 36 4.10 -1.62 -27.58
N MET A 37 4.25 -2.93 -27.85
CA MET A 37 3.67 -4.00 -27.03
C MET A 37 4.22 -4.00 -25.61
N GLU A 38 5.53 -3.86 -25.44
CA GLU A 38 6.17 -3.79 -24.11
C GLU A 38 5.74 -2.54 -23.34
N PHE A 39 5.65 -1.39 -24.00
CA PHE A 39 5.18 -0.17 -23.37
C PHE A 39 3.74 -0.31 -22.87
N ARG A 40 2.84 -0.88 -23.69
CA ARG A 40 1.46 -1.19 -23.28
C ARG A 40 1.41 -2.16 -22.11
N GLN A 41 2.22 -3.23 -22.14
CA GLN A 41 2.30 -4.19 -21.04
C GLN A 41 2.79 -3.52 -19.74
N GLN A 42 3.84 -2.71 -19.82
CA GLN A 42 4.34 -1.98 -18.66
C GLN A 42 3.32 -0.97 -18.11
N GLN A 43 2.57 -0.30 -18.98
CA GLN A 43 1.49 0.59 -18.54
C GLN A 43 0.40 -0.18 -17.79
N LYS A 44 -0.03 -1.34 -18.29
CA LYS A 44 -1.01 -2.20 -17.60
C LYS A 44 -0.49 -2.66 -16.23
N ILE A 45 0.73 -3.20 -16.18
CA ILE A 45 1.36 -3.63 -14.92
C ILE A 45 1.44 -2.48 -13.91
N ARG A 46 1.78 -1.26 -14.35
CA ARG A 46 1.79 -0.10 -13.45
C ARG A 46 0.40 0.28 -12.93
N GLN A 47 -0.63 0.23 -13.78
CA GLN A 47 -2.00 0.50 -13.37
C GLN A 47 -2.51 -0.56 -12.40
N ASP A 48 -2.25 -1.83 -12.67
CA ASP A 48 -2.69 -2.93 -11.80
C ASP A 48 -2.01 -2.86 -10.43
N LYS A 49 -0.69 -2.62 -10.39
CA LYS A 49 0.03 -2.38 -9.13
C LYS A 49 -0.47 -1.16 -8.37
N ALA A 50 -0.82 -0.08 -9.06
CA ALA A 50 -1.36 1.12 -8.41
C ALA A 50 -2.73 0.84 -7.79
N LYS A 51 -3.60 0.09 -8.48
CA LYS A 51 -4.91 -0.32 -7.98
C LYS A 51 -4.77 -1.26 -6.77
N GLU A 52 -3.90 -2.26 -6.85
CA GLU A 52 -3.65 -3.19 -5.75
C GLU A 52 -3.15 -2.44 -4.51
N ALA A 53 -2.20 -1.51 -4.68
CA ALA A 53 -1.72 -0.67 -3.58
C ALA A 53 -2.81 0.24 -2.98
N GLU A 54 -3.70 0.80 -3.81
CA GLU A 54 -4.84 1.59 -3.34
C GLU A 54 -5.85 0.74 -2.55
N GLU A 55 -6.17 -0.45 -3.06
CA GLU A 55 -7.07 -1.40 -2.40
C GLU A 55 -6.49 -1.88 -1.07
N GLU A 56 -5.20 -2.20 -1.01
CA GLU A 56 -4.50 -2.55 0.23
C GLU A 56 -4.54 -1.39 1.23
N ALA A 57 -4.21 -0.17 0.80
CA ALA A 57 -4.28 1.01 1.67
C ALA A 57 -5.69 1.27 2.20
N ALA A 58 -6.71 1.11 1.35
CA ALA A 58 -8.11 1.24 1.74
C ALA A 58 -8.53 0.14 2.73
N GLN A 59 -8.09 -1.10 2.54
CA GLN A 59 -8.34 -2.20 3.47
C GLN A 59 -7.67 -1.98 4.82
N GLN A 60 -6.42 -1.53 4.84
CA GLN A 60 -5.70 -1.20 6.08
C GLN A 60 -6.39 -0.06 6.83
N LYS A 61 -6.83 0.98 6.13
CA LYS A 61 -7.59 2.07 6.72
C LYS A 61 -8.91 1.57 7.32
N LYS A 62 -9.68 0.75 6.58
CA LYS A 62 -10.92 0.15 7.08
C LYS A 62 -10.70 -0.68 8.34
N ARG A 63 -9.65 -1.52 8.36
CA ARG A 63 -9.29 -2.33 9.53
C ARG A 63 -9.00 -1.45 10.75
N LYS A 64 -8.20 -0.39 10.57
CA LYS A 64 -7.90 0.58 11.64
C LYS A 64 -9.16 1.27 12.16
N ASP A 65 -9.98 1.81 11.25
CA ASP A 65 -11.22 2.52 11.61
C ASP A 65 -12.17 1.59 12.38
N ASN A 66 -12.29 0.32 11.94
CA ASN A 66 -13.10 -0.70 12.60
C ASN A 66 -12.54 -1.08 13.99
N CYS A 67 -11.23 -1.22 14.12
CA CYS A 67 -10.59 -1.49 15.40
C CYS A 67 -10.85 -0.36 16.40
N ASP A 68 -10.67 0.88 15.97
CA ASP A 68 -10.90 2.06 16.82
C ASP A 68 -12.38 2.16 17.23
N ALA A 69 -13.31 1.87 16.31
CA ALA A 69 -14.74 1.82 16.62
C ALA A 69 -15.09 0.69 17.60
N ALA A 70 -14.54 -0.51 17.41
CA ALA A 70 -14.77 -1.65 18.29
C ALA A 70 -14.28 -1.36 19.72
N ARG A 71 -13.09 -0.76 19.87
CA ARG A 71 -12.54 -0.34 21.17
C ARG A 71 -13.42 0.69 21.87
N ARG A 72 -13.90 1.71 21.14
CA ARG A 72 -14.82 2.72 21.70
C ARG A 72 -16.14 2.10 22.15
N ASN A 73 -16.72 1.20 21.37
CA ASN A 73 -17.96 0.51 21.73
C ASN A 73 -17.78 -0.36 22.97
N LEU A 74 -16.67 -1.10 23.05
CA LEU A 74 -16.36 -1.91 24.22
C LEU A 74 -16.25 -1.05 25.48
N ALA A 75 -15.51 0.07 25.40
CA ALA A 75 -15.38 1.02 26.50
C ALA A 75 -16.73 1.62 26.94
N LEU A 76 -17.62 1.93 25.98
CA LEU A 76 -18.98 2.40 26.27
C LEU A 76 -19.78 1.36 27.08
N TYR A 77 -19.76 0.09 26.67
CA TYR A 77 -20.50 -0.95 27.40
C TYR A 77 -19.90 -1.24 28.79
N GLN A 78 -18.59 -1.01 28.95
CA GLN A 78 -17.86 -1.19 30.22
C GLN A 78 -17.88 0.04 31.13
N SER A 79 -18.33 1.22 30.68
CA SER A 79 -18.26 2.46 31.45
C SER A 79 -19.17 2.49 32.68
N GLY A 80 -20.15 1.60 32.75
CA GLY A 80 -21.17 1.57 33.81
C GLY A 80 -22.28 2.62 33.62
N GLU A 81 -22.22 3.44 32.57
CA GLU A 81 -23.22 4.46 32.28
C GLU A 81 -24.52 3.82 31.74
N ARG A 82 -25.66 4.48 31.93
CA ARG A 82 -26.93 4.01 31.31
C ARG A 82 -26.87 4.24 29.80
N ILE A 83 -27.05 3.17 29.03
CA ILE A 83 -27.04 3.23 27.56
C ILE A 83 -28.48 3.18 27.06
N ALA A 84 -28.89 4.20 26.32
CA ALA A 84 -30.16 4.22 25.63
C ALA A 84 -29.95 3.85 24.16
N ARG A 85 -30.69 2.87 23.66
CA ARG A 85 -30.74 2.55 22.22
C ARG A 85 -32.16 2.71 21.69
N ARG A 86 -32.28 2.78 20.37
CA ARG A 86 -33.56 2.73 19.69
C ARG A 86 -33.87 1.28 19.34
N ASN A 87 -35.06 0.80 19.70
CA ASN A 87 -35.52 -0.54 19.32
C ASN A 87 -36.17 -0.54 17.92
N ASP A 88 -36.61 -1.70 17.46
CA ASP A 88 -37.22 -1.88 16.14
C ASP A 88 -38.54 -1.10 15.98
N ALA A 89 -39.22 -0.78 17.09
CA ALA A 89 -40.41 0.07 17.11
C ALA A 89 -40.09 1.57 17.03
N GLY A 90 -38.81 1.95 17.05
CA GLY A 90 -38.36 3.35 17.03
C GLY A 90 -38.33 4.03 18.41
N GLU A 91 -38.67 3.31 19.47
CA GLU A 91 -38.70 3.82 20.84
C GLU A 91 -37.32 3.78 21.48
N ARG A 92 -37.07 4.66 22.46
CA ARG A 92 -35.83 4.63 23.24
C ARG A 92 -35.98 3.65 24.39
N GLU A 93 -35.15 2.61 24.40
CA GLU A 93 -35.02 1.67 25.52
C GLU A 93 -33.66 1.82 26.20
N ILE A 94 -33.62 1.61 27.52
CA ILE A 94 -32.36 1.54 28.26
C ILE A 94 -31.93 0.08 28.28
N LEU A 95 -30.66 -0.17 27.95
CA LEU A 95 -30.09 -1.50 28.06
C LEU A 95 -30.10 -1.98 29.51
N ASP A 96 -30.65 -3.16 29.73
CA ASP A 96 -30.47 -3.89 30.97
C ASP A 96 -29.06 -4.52 31.05
N ASP A 97 -28.72 -5.09 32.20
CA ASP A 97 -27.39 -5.67 32.44
C ASP A 97 -27.10 -6.87 31.53
N SER A 98 -28.11 -7.67 31.19
CA SER A 98 -27.93 -8.82 30.30
C SER A 98 -27.65 -8.37 28.87
N GLN A 99 -28.37 -7.35 28.40
CA GLN A 99 -28.20 -6.78 27.06
C GLN A 99 -26.86 -6.06 26.96
N ARG A 100 -26.47 -5.29 27.98
CA ARG A 100 -25.15 -4.66 28.06
C ARG A 100 -24.03 -5.69 28.01
N ALA A 101 -24.14 -6.79 28.75
CA ALA A 101 -23.14 -7.86 28.74
C ALA A 101 -23.03 -8.52 27.37
N ALA A 102 -24.17 -8.77 26.70
CA ALA A 102 -24.19 -9.32 25.35
C ALA A 102 -23.53 -8.38 24.32
N GLU A 103 -23.83 -7.08 24.37
CA GLU A 103 -23.22 -6.09 23.49
C GLU A 103 -21.73 -5.89 23.78
N ALA A 104 -21.31 -5.93 25.05
CA ALA A 104 -19.90 -5.93 25.42
C ALA A 104 -19.16 -7.14 24.86
N ALA A 105 -19.76 -8.34 24.91
CA ALA A 105 -19.16 -9.55 24.34
C ALA A 105 -19.00 -9.45 22.82
N LYS A 106 -20.02 -8.93 22.10
CA LYS A 106 -19.93 -8.66 20.65
C LYS A 106 -18.85 -7.63 20.35
N ALA A 107 -18.76 -6.55 21.10
CA ALA A 107 -17.73 -5.53 20.93
C ALA A 107 -16.33 -6.11 21.18
N GLN A 108 -16.17 -6.98 22.18
CA GLN A 108 -14.91 -7.67 22.45
C GLN A 108 -14.51 -8.61 21.29
N GLN A 109 -15.47 -9.33 20.70
CA GLN A 109 -15.21 -10.14 19.51
C GLN A 109 -14.77 -9.28 18.33
N ALA A 110 -15.42 -8.13 18.11
CA ALA A 110 -15.03 -7.18 17.07
C ALA A 110 -13.62 -6.60 17.32
N VAL A 111 -13.25 -6.30 18.56
CA VAL A 111 -11.87 -5.91 18.91
C VAL A 111 -10.91 -7.04 18.54
N ASN A 112 -11.23 -8.27 18.92
CA ASN A 112 -10.39 -9.42 18.62
C ASN A 112 -10.26 -9.67 17.11
N GLU A 113 -11.25 -9.32 16.29
CA GLU A 113 -11.23 -9.49 14.83
C GLU A 113 -10.46 -8.36 14.13
N TRP A 114 -10.79 -7.10 14.46
CA TRP A 114 -10.30 -5.93 13.72
C TRP A 114 -8.96 -5.38 14.22
N CYS A 115 -8.60 -5.64 15.49
CA CYS A 115 -7.39 -5.11 16.10
C CYS A 115 -6.20 -6.08 16.08
N LYS A 116 -6.22 -7.09 15.21
CA LYS A 116 -5.07 -7.98 14.96
C LYS A 116 -4.04 -7.33 14.06
#